data_AF-A0A1F9YSP0-F1
#
_entry.id   AF-A0A1F9YSP0-F1
#
_cell.length_a   1.000
_cell.length_b   1.000
_cell.length_c   1.000
_cell.angle_alpha   90.00
_cell.angle_beta   90.00
_cell.angle_gamma   90.00
#
_symmetry.space_group_name_H-M   'P 1'
#
loop_
_entity.id
_entity.type
_entity.pdbx_description
1 polymer ?
#
loop_
_entity_poly.entity_id
_entity_poly.type
_entity_poly.pdbx_seq_one_letter_code
_entity_poly.pdbx_strand_id
1 'polypeptide(L)'
;MRRAHPYLVYDRFDFDIPVGSTGDNYDRYLCRLAEIEQSLRILEQAFSQIPDGKHSLEPSEMKYAYELQDMGKHGDTELIQKYTAKVDQTLEGMTAGVRAPNRWSSLPTKEQTYTNIEGLMNHFELVMWSWGMKIPSGETYGAVEGANGELGFHAVSDGTDGPYRLRCRPPCLFTMAALSKIIVGAQIADIVPTFGSVNMIAGELDR
;
A
#
# COMPACT_ATOMS: atom_id res chain seq x y z
N MET A 1 7.64 16.06 0.55
CA MET A 1 6.17 15.90 0.44
C MET A 1 5.54 15.54 1.77
N ARG A 2 6.06 14.56 2.52
CA ARG A 2 5.45 14.07 3.78
C ARG A 2 5.17 15.13 4.85
N ARG A 3 5.99 16.19 4.96
CA ARG A 3 5.72 17.37 5.84
C ARG A 3 4.92 18.47 5.17
N ALA A 4 5.25 18.84 3.93
CA ALA A 4 4.66 20.01 3.25
C ALA A 4 3.22 19.77 2.75
N HIS A 5 2.96 18.56 2.24
CA HIS A 5 1.63 18.09 1.81
C HIS A 5 1.42 16.69 2.40
N PRO A 6 1.10 16.60 3.70
CA PRO A 6 0.93 15.32 4.38
C PRO A 6 -0.18 14.49 3.72
N TYR A 7 0.06 13.20 3.59
CA TYR A 7 -0.89 12.21 3.10
C TYR A 7 -1.00 11.07 4.10
N LEU A 8 -2.10 10.29 4.02
CA LEU A 8 -2.41 9.22 4.96
C LEU A 8 -2.41 9.73 6.41
N VAL A 9 -1.46 9.26 7.24
CA VAL A 9 -1.34 9.58 8.67
C VAL A 9 0.06 10.13 9.03
N TYR A 10 0.82 10.60 8.03
CA TYR A 10 2.17 11.13 8.26
C TYR A 10 2.20 12.42 9.08
N ASP A 11 1.07 13.13 9.18
CA ASP A 11 0.88 14.32 10.01
C ASP A 11 1.00 14.03 11.52
N ARG A 12 0.84 12.76 11.94
CA ARG A 12 0.84 12.34 13.34
C ARG A 12 2.22 11.92 13.86
N PHE A 13 3.17 11.69 12.95
CA PHE A 13 4.50 11.20 13.32
C PHE A 13 5.49 12.36 13.45
N ASP A 14 6.36 12.26 14.46
CA ASP A 14 7.46 13.19 14.64
C ASP A 14 8.75 12.61 14.05
N PHE A 15 9.24 13.26 13.00
CA PHE A 15 10.46 12.89 12.29
C PHE A 15 11.09 14.11 11.62
N ASP A 16 12.40 14.03 11.41
CA ASP A 16 13.18 15.10 10.80
C ASP A 16 13.43 14.83 9.32
N ILE A 17 13.65 15.89 8.53
CA ILE A 17 14.01 15.78 7.12
C ILE A 17 15.51 16.06 7.01
N PRO A 18 16.35 15.07 6.70
CA PRO A 18 17.77 15.30 6.50
C PRO A 18 17.99 16.09 5.20
N VAL A 19 18.89 17.07 5.26
CA VAL A 19 19.25 17.93 4.12
C VAL A 19 20.77 18.02 4.03
N GLY A 20 21.32 17.79 2.84
CA GLY A 20 22.75 17.97 2.53
C GLY A 20 23.12 19.44 2.37
N SER A 21 24.41 19.75 2.49
CA SER A 21 24.91 21.15 2.42
C SER A 21 25.63 21.47 1.11
N THR A 22 26.36 20.50 0.59
CA THR A 22 27.25 20.59 -0.58
C THR A 22 26.58 20.07 -1.84
N GLY A 23 25.72 19.04 -1.72
CA GLY A 23 24.98 18.45 -2.84
C GLY A 23 25.79 17.45 -3.68
N ASP A 24 26.88 16.91 -3.13
CA ASP A 24 27.70 15.87 -3.75
C ASP A 24 27.12 14.45 -3.52
N ASN A 25 27.81 13.43 -4.03
CA ASN A 25 27.39 12.04 -3.85
C ASN A 25 27.46 11.59 -2.39
N TYR A 26 28.36 12.17 -1.59
CA TYR A 26 28.55 11.81 -0.19
C TYR A 26 27.42 12.34 0.68
N ASP A 27 26.99 13.59 0.47
CA ASP A 27 25.82 14.18 1.10
C ASP A 27 24.56 13.37 0.80
N ARG A 28 24.38 12.93 -0.45
CA ARG A 28 23.24 12.08 -0.82
C ARG A 28 23.26 10.77 -0.05
N TYR A 29 24.43 10.13 0.05
CA TYR A 29 24.60 8.91 0.82
C TYR A 29 24.25 9.11 2.30
N LEU A 30 24.78 10.16 2.94
CA LEU A 30 24.47 10.49 4.33
C LEU A 30 22.99 10.80 4.54
N CYS A 31 22.35 11.54 3.63
CA CYS A 31 20.92 11.80 3.69
C CYS A 31 20.12 10.49 3.67
N ARG A 32 20.50 9.51 2.83
CA ARG A 32 19.82 8.20 2.79
C ARG A 32 19.98 7.42 4.09
N LEU A 33 21.16 7.46 4.71
CA LEU A 33 21.35 6.83 6.01
C LEU A 33 20.46 7.47 7.09
N ALA A 34 20.42 8.80 7.14
CA ALA A 34 19.55 9.51 8.06
C ALA A 34 18.06 9.24 7.78
N GLU A 35 17.64 9.14 6.51
CA GLU A 35 16.27 8.76 6.15
C GLU A 35 15.89 7.36 6.65
N ILE A 36 16.83 6.41 6.68
CA ILE A 36 16.61 5.06 7.24
C ILE A 36 16.36 5.16 8.75
N GLU A 37 17.17 5.94 9.46
CA GLU A 37 16.98 6.18 10.90
C GLU A 37 15.64 6.84 11.21
N GLN A 38 15.24 7.86 10.43
CA GLN A 38 13.94 8.50 10.57
C GLN A 38 12.78 7.56 10.20
N SER A 39 12.99 6.65 9.25
CA SER A 39 11.99 5.63 8.91
C SER A 39 11.77 4.64 10.05
N LEU A 40 12.84 4.22 10.74
CA LEU A 40 12.74 3.40 11.95
C LEU A 40 11.99 4.14 13.07
N ARG A 41 12.31 5.42 13.29
CA ARG A 41 11.63 6.27 14.26
C ARG A 41 10.12 6.40 13.98
N ILE A 42 9.73 6.48 12.70
CA ILE A 42 8.31 6.47 12.29
C ILE A 42 7.68 5.11 12.59
N LEU A 43 8.36 4.00 12.31
CA LEU A 43 7.84 2.65 12.57
C LEU A 43 7.59 2.41 14.06
N GLU A 44 8.50 2.83 14.94
CA GLU A 44 8.33 2.72 16.39
C GLU A 44 7.10 3.52 16.89
N GLN A 45 6.93 4.75 16.39
CA GLN A 45 5.75 5.56 16.68
C GLN A 45 4.47 4.94 16.11
N ALA A 46 4.51 4.43 14.87
CA ALA A 46 3.37 3.77 14.26
C ALA A 46 2.96 2.54 15.07
N PHE A 47 3.92 1.73 15.51
CA PHE A 47 3.69 0.54 16.31
C PHE A 47 3.04 0.86 17.67
N SER A 48 3.54 1.89 18.37
CA SER A 48 2.96 2.33 19.65
C SER A 48 1.56 2.96 19.52
N GLN A 49 1.24 3.49 18.34
CA GLN A 49 -0.04 4.17 18.06
C GLN A 49 -1.02 3.29 17.28
N ILE A 50 -0.72 2.00 17.07
CA ILE A 50 -1.67 1.09 16.42
C ILE A 50 -2.94 1.08 17.26
N PRO A 51 -4.08 1.57 16.72
CA PRO A 51 -5.32 1.55 17.47
C PRO A 51 -5.76 0.11 17.68
N ASP A 52 -6.31 -0.17 18.86
CA ASP A 52 -7.03 -1.42 19.08
C ASP A 52 -8.26 -1.47 18.15
N GLY A 53 -8.34 -2.53 17.38
CA GLY A 53 -9.38 -2.78 16.39
C GLY A 53 -9.26 -4.23 15.94
N LYS A 54 -10.27 -4.77 15.24
CA LYS A 54 -10.13 -6.10 14.62
C LYS A 54 -9.06 -6.01 13.52
N HIS A 55 -7.81 -6.19 13.91
CA HIS A 55 -6.63 -6.15 13.02
C HIS A 55 -5.96 -7.52 12.91
N SER A 56 -6.48 -8.49 13.62
CA SER A 56 -6.27 -9.92 13.43
C SER A 56 -7.44 -10.60 14.11
N LEU A 57 -7.81 -11.80 13.67
CA LEU A 57 -8.74 -12.65 14.40
C LEU A 57 -8.18 -12.82 15.82
N GLU A 58 -8.92 -12.43 16.85
CA GLU A 58 -8.68 -12.97 18.19
C GLU A 58 -8.72 -14.50 18.05
N PRO A 59 -7.67 -15.26 18.41
CA PRO A 59 -7.73 -16.70 18.46
C PRO A 59 -8.54 -17.12 19.70
N SER A 60 -9.77 -16.62 19.83
CA SER A 60 -10.73 -17.16 20.77
C SER A 60 -11.30 -18.43 20.16
N GLU A 61 -10.66 -19.56 20.50
CA GLU A 61 -11.18 -20.92 20.37
C GLU A 61 -11.89 -21.25 19.04
N MET A 62 -11.18 -21.07 17.92
CA MET A 62 -11.64 -21.59 16.63
C MET A 62 -11.19 -23.05 16.46
N LYS A 63 -12.14 -23.95 16.22
CA LYS A 63 -11.88 -25.36 15.88
C LYS A 63 -12.17 -25.60 14.41
N TYR A 64 -11.40 -26.47 13.76
CA TYR A 64 -11.69 -26.81 12.36
C TYR A 64 -13.05 -27.51 12.26
N ALA A 65 -13.74 -27.35 11.12
CA ALA A 65 -15.08 -27.91 10.94
C ALA A 65 -15.16 -29.43 11.18
N TYR A 66 -14.09 -30.19 10.86
CA TYR A 66 -14.03 -31.63 11.12
C TYR A 66 -13.95 -31.96 12.62
N GLU A 67 -13.29 -31.11 13.43
CA GLU A 67 -13.19 -31.28 14.88
C GLU A 67 -14.54 -31.03 15.56
N LEU A 68 -15.30 -30.05 15.08
CA LEU A 68 -16.68 -29.80 15.55
C LEU A 68 -17.62 -30.93 15.16
N GLN A 69 -17.46 -31.47 13.94
CA GLN A 69 -18.23 -32.64 13.49
C GLN A 69 -17.92 -33.86 14.36
N ASP A 70 -16.66 -34.10 14.68
CA ASP A 70 -16.26 -35.22 15.53
C ASP A 70 -16.73 -35.04 16.98
N MET A 71 -16.70 -33.82 17.54
CA MET A 71 -17.32 -33.54 18.85
C MET A 71 -18.82 -33.83 18.86
N GLY A 72 -19.52 -33.47 17.77
CA GLY A 72 -20.93 -33.83 17.60
C GLY A 72 -21.19 -35.34 17.57
N LYS A 73 -20.28 -36.12 16.97
CA LYS A 73 -20.35 -37.58 16.96
C LYS A 73 -20.09 -38.20 18.35
N HIS A 74 -19.27 -37.56 19.17
CA HIS A 74 -18.96 -38.03 20.53
C HIS A 74 -19.98 -37.59 21.59
N GLY A 75 -21.01 -36.82 21.21
CA GLY A 75 -22.08 -36.39 22.11
C GLY A 75 -21.79 -35.08 22.85
N ASP A 76 -20.65 -34.44 22.61
CA ASP A 76 -20.20 -33.18 23.22
C ASP A 76 -20.92 -31.94 22.62
N THR A 77 -22.23 -32.01 22.45
CA THR A 77 -23.03 -31.01 21.73
C THR A 77 -23.15 -29.67 22.46
N GLU A 78 -23.05 -29.65 23.79
CA GLU A 78 -23.01 -28.42 24.60
C GLU A 78 -21.72 -27.62 24.38
N LEU A 79 -20.62 -28.30 24.04
CA LEU A 79 -19.34 -27.67 23.77
C LEU A 79 -19.32 -27.02 22.38
N ILE A 80 -20.05 -27.54 21.40
CA ILE A 80 -20.14 -26.98 20.04
C ILE A 80 -20.62 -25.53 20.05
N GLN A 81 -21.52 -25.16 20.97
CA GLN A 81 -22.04 -23.79 21.09
C GLN A 81 -21.00 -22.78 21.59
N LYS A 82 -19.89 -23.25 22.18
CA LYS A 82 -18.81 -22.41 22.70
C LYS A 82 -17.70 -22.15 21.68
N TYR A 83 -17.64 -22.95 20.62
CA TYR A 83 -16.59 -22.89 19.60
C TYR A 83 -17.12 -22.31 18.28
N THR A 84 -16.34 -21.45 17.63
CA THR A 84 -16.64 -20.97 16.27
C THR A 84 -15.90 -21.82 15.25
N ALA A 85 -16.59 -22.26 14.19
CA ALA A 85 -15.97 -23.04 13.12
C ALA A 85 -14.91 -22.19 12.40
N LYS A 86 -13.68 -22.70 12.34
CA LYS A 86 -12.63 -22.14 11.51
C LYS A 86 -13.08 -22.25 10.06
N VAL A 87 -13.26 -21.11 9.40
CA VAL A 87 -13.49 -21.06 7.95
C VAL A 87 -12.24 -21.58 7.24
N ASP A 88 -12.36 -22.14 6.03
CA ASP A 88 -11.25 -22.71 5.24
C ASP A 88 -9.95 -21.87 5.35
N GLN A 89 -8.77 -22.49 5.24
CA GLN A 89 -7.47 -21.79 5.33
C GLN A 89 -7.37 -20.62 4.32
N THR A 90 -8.13 -20.66 3.23
CA THR A 90 -8.26 -19.56 2.25
C THR A 90 -9.08 -18.35 2.73
N LEU A 91 -9.82 -18.50 3.82
CA LEU A 91 -10.72 -17.52 4.45
C LEU A 91 -10.15 -16.94 5.76
N GLU A 92 -9.13 -17.58 6.34
CA GLU A 92 -8.40 -17.07 7.50
C GLU A 92 -7.72 -15.72 7.17
N GLY A 93 -8.11 -14.66 7.90
CA GLY A 93 -7.57 -13.31 7.72
C GLY A 93 -8.37 -12.36 6.83
N MET A 94 -9.45 -12.81 6.17
CA MET A 94 -10.28 -11.93 5.32
C MET A 94 -11.40 -11.19 6.05
N THR A 95 -11.65 -11.48 7.32
CA THR A 95 -12.83 -10.99 8.08
C THR A 95 -12.64 -9.63 8.72
N ALA A 96 -11.44 -9.04 8.71
CA ALA A 96 -11.24 -7.70 9.24
C ALA A 96 -10.05 -6.99 8.59
N GLY A 97 -10.25 -6.53 7.36
CA GLY A 97 -9.40 -5.47 6.81
C GLY A 97 -10.00 -4.11 7.16
N VAL A 98 -9.16 -3.09 7.32
CA VAL A 98 -9.59 -1.68 7.27
C VAL A 98 -10.09 -1.41 5.86
N ARG A 99 -11.36 -1.75 5.58
CA ARG A 99 -12.02 -1.48 4.32
C ARG A 99 -12.71 -0.15 4.41
N ALA A 100 -12.72 0.59 3.30
CA ALA A 100 -13.61 1.73 3.19
C ALA A 100 -15.04 1.24 3.47
N PRO A 101 -15.86 1.99 4.24
CA PRO A 101 -17.23 1.59 4.53
C PRO A 101 -18.12 1.55 3.28
N ASN A 102 -17.62 2.10 2.16
CA ASN A 102 -18.34 2.18 0.90
C ASN A 102 -18.24 0.87 0.09
N ARG A 103 -19.39 0.18 0.01
CA ARG A 103 -19.57 -1.07 -0.75
C ARG A 103 -19.18 -1.01 -2.22
N TRP A 104 -19.26 0.16 -2.87
CA TRP A 104 -18.94 0.34 -4.30
C TRP A 104 -17.44 0.48 -4.58
N SER A 105 -16.61 0.49 -3.52
CA SER A 105 -15.16 0.68 -3.63
C SER A 105 -14.36 -0.43 -2.95
N SER A 106 -15.02 -1.24 -2.13
CA SER A 106 -14.40 -2.31 -1.37
C SER A 106 -15.11 -3.62 -1.64
N LEU A 107 -14.35 -4.68 -1.93
CA LEU A 107 -14.91 -6.01 -2.05
C LEU A 107 -15.67 -6.39 -0.76
N PRO A 108 -16.81 -7.09 -0.86
CA PRO A 108 -17.53 -7.62 0.29
C PRO A 108 -16.71 -8.71 1.00
N THR A 109 -17.05 -9.05 2.24
CA THR A 109 -16.41 -10.19 2.90
C THR A 109 -16.83 -11.47 2.18
N LYS A 110 -16.01 -12.51 2.26
CA LYS A 110 -16.36 -13.79 1.63
C LYS A 110 -17.61 -14.42 2.26
N GLU A 111 -17.77 -14.28 3.58
CA GLU A 111 -19.00 -14.64 4.28
C GLU A 111 -20.23 -13.94 3.66
N GLN A 112 -20.19 -12.61 3.51
CA GLN A 112 -21.26 -11.87 2.85
C GLN A 112 -21.48 -12.31 1.39
N THR A 113 -20.41 -12.68 0.68
CA THR A 113 -20.48 -13.16 -0.71
C THR A 113 -21.19 -14.50 -0.81
N TYR A 114 -20.98 -15.42 0.15
CA TYR A 114 -21.57 -16.75 0.12
C TYR A 114 -22.95 -16.83 0.79
N THR A 115 -23.27 -15.90 1.69
CA THR A 115 -24.50 -15.92 2.49
C THR A 115 -25.56 -14.93 2.02
N ASN A 116 -25.17 -13.79 1.41
CA ASN A 116 -26.10 -12.75 0.94
C ASN A 116 -26.00 -12.56 -0.58
N ILE A 117 -27.15 -12.57 -1.27
CA ILE A 117 -27.24 -12.28 -2.70
C ILE A 117 -26.69 -10.90 -3.06
N GLU A 118 -26.87 -9.89 -2.19
CA GLU A 118 -26.33 -8.54 -2.42
C GLU A 118 -24.80 -8.52 -2.32
N GLY A 119 -24.22 -9.33 -1.42
CA GLY A 119 -22.78 -9.50 -1.31
C GLY A 119 -22.21 -10.18 -2.55
N LEU A 120 -22.88 -11.23 -3.04
CA LEU A 120 -22.51 -11.89 -4.27
C LEU A 120 -22.58 -10.94 -5.48
N MET A 121 -23.68 -10.20 -5.62
CA MET A 121 -23.88 -9.22 -6.71
C MET A 121 -22.80 -8.13 -6.68
N ASN A 122 -22.52 -7.53 -5.52
CA ASN A 122 -21.49 -6.50 -5.39
C ASN A 122 -20.09 -7.04 -5.78
N HIS A 123 -19.76 -8.26 -5.37
CA HIS A 123 -18.51 -8.90 -5.79
C HIS A 123 -18.44 -9.05 -7.32
N PHE A 124 -19.53 -9.48 -7.97
CA PHE A 124 -19.58 -9.58 -9.44
C PHE A 124 -19.45 -8.21 -10.10
N GLU A 125 -20.19 -7.20 -9.67
CA GLU A 125 -20.13 -5.85 -10.25
C GLU A 125 -18.72 -5.25 -10.17
N LEU A 126 -18.02 -5.42 -9.04
CA LEU A 126 -16.66 -4.88 -8.86
C LEU A 126 -15.58 -5.58 -9.70
N VAL A 127 -15.76 -6.88 -10.00
CA VAL A 127 -14.76 -7.69 -10.71
C VAL A 127 -15.03 -7.73 -12.21
N MET A 128 -16.29 -7.64 -12.63
CA MET A 128 -16.67 -7.72 -14.02
C MET A 128 -16.33 -6.42 -14.76
N TRP A 129 -15.64 -6.60 -15.90
CA TRP A 129 -15.36 -5.51 -16.84
C TRP A 129 -16.65 -4.82 -17.28
N SER A 130 -16.62 -3.50 -17.48
CA SER A 130 -17.74 -2.60 -17.79
C SER A 130 -18.73 -2.29 -16.66
N TRP A 131 -18.62 -2.96 -15.50
CA TRP A 131 -19.52 -2.79 -14.35
C TRP A 131 -18.82 -2.26 -13.09
N GLY A 132 -17.49 -2.10 -13.15
CA GLY A 132 -16.69 -1.62 -12.04
C GLY A 132 -17.03 -0.21 -11.58
N MET A 133 -16.26 0.26 -10.59
CA MET A 133 -16.47 1.57 -9.98
C MET A 133 -16.38 2.70 -11.02
N LYS A 134 -17.49 3.41 -11.24
CA LYS A 134 -17.55 4.57 -12.13
C LYS A 134 -17.01 5.80 -11.43
N ILE A 135 -15.83 6.24 -11.84
CA ILE A 135 -15.19 7.44 -11.32
C ILE A 135 -15.81 8.65 -12.03
N PRO A 136 -16.13 9.74 -11.33
CA PRO A 136 -16.62 10.96 -11.99
C PRO A 136 -15.64 11.46 -13.05
N SER A 137 -16.17 11.99 -14.16
CA SER A 137 -15.31 12.57 -15.18
C SER A 137 -14.51 13.74 -14.63
N GLY A 138 -13.22 13.78 -14.94
CA GLY A 138 -12.29 14.78 -14.45
C GLY A 138 -10.84 14.32 -14.56
N GLU A 139 -9.93 15.19 -14.14
CA GLU A 139 -8.50 14.91 -14.08
C GLU A 139 -7.94 15.23 -12.70
N THR A 140 -6.92 14.48 -12.29
CA THR A 140 -6.23 14.72 -11.03
C THR A 140 -4.77 14.31 -11.12
N TYR A 141 -3.93 15.00 -10.36
CA TYR A 141 -2.55 14.61 -10.12
C TYR A 141 -2.38 14.27 -8.64
N GLY A 142 -2.10 13.01 -8.35
CA GLY A 142 -1.74 12.56 -7.01
C GLY A 142 -0.26 12.23 -6.95
N ALA A 143 0.44 12.70 -5.92
CA ALA A 143 1.85 12.40 -5.71
C ALA A 143 2.14 12.00 -4.27
N VAL A 144 3.09 11.09 -4.11
CA VAL A 144 3.63 10.63 -2.84
C VAL A 144 5.15 10.72 -2.86
N GLU A 145 5.75 10.78 -1.68
CA GLU A 145 7.20 10.67 -1.55
C GLU A 145 7.58 9.19 -1.60
N GLY A 146 8.05 8.72 -2.74
CA GLY A 146 8.76 7.45 -2.84
C GLY A 146 10.19 7.59 -2.33
N ALA A 147 10.86 6.47 -2.12
CA ALA A 147 12.28 6.48 -1.73
C ALA A 147 13.17 7.16 -2.78
N ASN A 148 12.76 7.23 -4.04
CA ASN A 148 13.52 7.89 -5.11
C ASN A 148 13.18 9.37 -5.29
N GLY A 149 12.22 9.90 -4.53
CA GLY A 149 11.69 11.26 -4.68
C GLY A 149 10.19 11.24 -4.91
N GLU A 150 9.65 12.32 -5.48
CA GLU A 150 8.22 12.46 -5.70
C GLU A 150 7.74 11.58 -6.88
N LEU A 151 7.00 10.52 -6.53
CA LEU A 151 6.31 9.64 -7.46
C LEU A 151 4.87 10.10 -7.58
N GLY A 152 4.44 10.40 -8.80
CA GLY A 152 3.07 10.85 -9.03
C GLY A 152 2.38 10.17 -10.20
N PHE A 153 1.06 10.24 -10.19
CA PHE A 153 0.19 9.73 -11.23
C PHE A 153 -0.80 10.81 -11.63
N HIS A 154 -0.79 11.15 -12.91
CA HIS A 154 -1.81 11.96 -13.56
C HIS A 154 -2.87 11.04 -14.13
N ALA A 155 -4.08 11.08 -13.58
CA ALA A 155 -5.20 10.25 -13.98
C ALA A 155 -6.30 11.11 -14.59
N VAL A 156 -6.86 10.66 -15.71
CA VAL A 156 -8.02 11.26 -16.38
C VAL A 156 -9.11 10.20 -16.46
N SER A 157 -10.32 10.55 -16.02
CA SER A 157 -11.53 9.75 -16.13
C SER A 157 -12.55 10.44 -17.04
N ASP A 158 -13.20 9.65 -17.87
CA ASP A 158 -14.31 10.06 -18.75
C ASP A 158 -15.68 9.63 -18.20
N GLY A 159 -15.74 9.12 -16.96
CA GLY A 159 -16.98 8.59 -16.37
C GLY A 159 -17.18 7.08 -16.59
N THR A 160 -16.29 6.42 -17.31
CA THR A 160 -16.32 4.95 -17.49
C THR A 160 -15.72 4.21 -16.29
N ASP A 161 -15.73 2.88 -16.34
CA ASP A 161 -15.15 1.99 -15.33
C ASP A 161 -13.62 1.86 -15.43
N GLY A 162 -13.01 2.41 -16.49
CA GLY A 162 -11.58 2.42 -16.72
C GLY A 162 -10.97 3.83 -16.69
N PRO A 163 -9.65 3.93 -16.47
CA PRO A 163 -8.96 5.20 -16.66
C PRO A 163 -8.89 5.53 -18.15
N TYR A 164 -9.39 6.71 -18.54
CA TYR A 164 -9.23 7.22 -19.91
C TYR A 164 -7.74 7.44 -20.23
N ARG A 165 -6.99 8.01 -19.27
CA ARG A 165 -5.55 8.15 -19.35
C ARG A 165 -4.92 8.04 -17.97
N LEU A 166 -3.81 7.31 -17.88
CA LEU A 166 -2.96 7.27 -16.71
C LEU A 166 -1.52 7.55 -17.12
N ARG A 167 -0.91 8.60 -16.57
CA ARG A 167 0.50 8.92 -16.78
C ARG A 167 1.26 8.91 -15.46
N CYS A 168 2.28 8.06 -15.38
CA CYS A 168 3.23 8.10 -14.27
C CYS A 168 4.21 9.26 -14.45
N ARG A 169 4.52 9.96 -13.36
CA ARG A 169 5.65 10.87 -13.21
C ARG A 169 6.70 10.14 -12.37
N PRO A 170 7.64 9.42 -13.02
CA PRO A 170 8.67 8.69 -12.31
C PRO A 170 9.70 9.65 -11.68
N PRO A 171 10.06 9.47 -10.40
CA PRO A 171 11.05 10.32 -9.76
C PRO A 171 12.45 10.22 -10.41
N CYS A 172 12.88 9.05 -10.87
CA CYS A 172 14.24 8.87 -11.40
C CYS A 172 14.49 9.47 -12.79
N LEU A 173 13.44 9.71 -13.60
CA LEU A 173 13.57 10.23 -14.97
C LEU A 173 14.26 11.59 -15.03
N PHE A 174 13.89 12.52 -14.14
CA PHE A 174 14.45 13.87 -14.15
C PHE A 174 15.91 13.87 -13.71
N THR A 175 16.23 13.07 -12.69
CA THR A 175 17.60 12.91 -12.19
C THR A 175 18.49 12.24 -13.24
N MET A 176 17.97 11.23 -13.95
CA MET A 176 18.67 10.60 -15.06
C MET A 176 18.87 11.53 -16.25
N ALA A 177 17.87 12.35 -16.61
CA ALA A 177 18.01 13.36 -17.65
C ALA A 177 19.09 14.40 -17.31
N ALA A 178 19.28 14.70 -16.02
CA ALA A 178 20.33 15.60 -15.54
C ALA A 178 21.71 14.94 -15.44
N LEU A 179 21.82 13.61 -15.47
CA LEU A 179 23.09 12.89 -15.26
C LEU A 179 24.20 13.38 -16.18
N SER A 180 23.89 13.62 -17.46
CA SER A 180 24.86 14.13 -18.45
C SER A 180 25.48 15.46 -18.02
N LYS A 181 24.72 16.33 -17.33
CA LYS A 181 25.23 17.60 -16.80
C LYS A 181 26.03 17.42 -15.50
N ILE A 182 25.67 16.43 -14.69
CA ILE A 182 26.32 16.15 -13.41
C ILE A 182 27.73 15.56 -13.62
N ILE A 183 27.92 14.72 -14.64
CA ILE A 183 29.20 14.04 -14.89
C ILE A 183 30.21 14.85 -15.72
N VAL A 184 29.81 15.97 -16.32
CA VAL A 184 30.71 16.79 -17.15
C VAL A 184 31.80 17.39 -16.27
N GLY A 185 33.06 17.14 -16.63
CA GLY A 185 34.23 17.59 -15.88
C GLY A 185 34.75 16.59 -14.84
N ALA A 186 34.03 15.48 -14.62
CA ALA A 186 34.46 14.39 -13.74
C ALA A 186 35.33 13.36 -14.48
N GLN A 187 36.00 12.49 -13.72
CA GLN A 187 36.78 11.39 -14.29
C GLN A 187 35.87 10.21 -14.66
N ILE A 188 36.37 9.30 -15.50
CA ILE A 188 35.64 8.07 -15.87
C ILE A 188 35.30 7.24 -14.62
N ALA A 189 36.17 7.24 -13.62
CA ALA A 189 35.94 6.54 -12.35
C ALA A 189 34.73 7.11 -11.57
N ASP A 190 34.41 8.39 -11.75
CA ASP A 190 33.32 9.07 -11.04
C ASP A 190 31.93 8.76 -11.63
N ILE A 191 31.88 8.15 -12.83
CA ILE A 191 30.63 7.78 -13.49
C ILE A 191 29.86 6.77 -12.65
N VAL A 192 30.54 5.74 -12.12
CA VAL A 192 29.91 4.67 -11.35
C VAL A 192 29.26 5.18 -10.05
N PRO A 193 29.95 5.90 -9.14
CA PRO A 193 29.33 6.40 -7.92
C PRO A 193 28.26 7.45 -8.19
N THR A 194 28.42 8.28 -9.24
CA THR A 194 27.42 9.28 -9.62
C THR A 194 26.16 8.62 -10.18
N PHE A 195 26.30 7.60 -11.01
CA PHE A 195 25.17 6.82 -11.50
C PHE A 195 24.47 6.07 -10.37
N GLY A 196 25.22 5.49 -9.43
CA GLY A 196 24.68 4.86 -8.23
C GLY A 196 23.89 5.83 -7.35
N SER A 197 24.34 7.07 -7.20
CA SER A 197 23.65 8.08 -6.39
C SER A 197 22.33 8.56 -7.00
N VAL A 198 22.12 8.39 -8.31
CA VAL A 198 20.85 8.67 -8.99
C VAL A 198 19.79 7.61 -8.67
N ASN A 199 20.20 6.42 -8.23
CA ASN A 199 19.34 5.29 -7.91
C ASN A 199 18.32 4.96 -9.02
N MET A 200 18.82 4.81 -10.25
CA MET A 200 18.01 4.55 -11.44
C MET A 200 17.42 3.13 -11.40
N ILE A 201 16.10 3.05 -11.56
CA ILE A 201 15.37 1.79 -11.70
C ILE A 201 14.80 1.73 -13.12
N ALA A 202 15.25 0.77 -13.92
CA ALA A 202 14.90 0.69 -15.34
C ALA A 202 13.38 0.64 -15.59
N GLY A 203 12.66 -0.19 -14.81
CA GLY A 203 11.20 -0.31 -14.93
C GLY A 203 10.42 0.92 -14.46
N GLU A 204 11.06 1.87 -13.80
CA GLU A 204 10.49 3.17 -13.43
C GLU A 204 10.74 4.20 -14.54
N LEU A 205 11.93 4.17 -15.14
CA LEU A 205 12.37 5.10 -16.19
C LEU A 205 11.63 4.89 -17.52
N ASP A 206 11.37 3.64 -17.91
CA ASP A 206 10.91 3.25 -19.25
C ASP A 206 9.38 3.34 -19.47
N ARG A 207 8.63 4.00 -18.56
CA ARG A 207 7.15 4.02 -18.58
C ARG A 207 6.53 5.21 -19.30
#